data_AF-A0A4Q8U6A4-F1
#
_entry.id   AF-A0A4Q8U6A4-F1
#
_cell.length_a   1.000
_cell.length_b   1.000
_cell.length_c   1.000
_cell.angle_alpha   90.00
_cell.angle_beta   90.00
_cell.angle_gamma   90.00
#
_symmetry.space_group_name_H-M   'P 1'
#
loop_
_entity.id
_entity.type
_entity.pdbx_description
1 polymer ?
#
loop_
_entity_poly.entity_id
_entity_poly.type
_entity_poly.pdbx_seq_one_letter_code
_entity_poly.pdbx_strand_id
1 'polypeptide(L)'
;MKVICPKCKSEHTAPIMYGYPTPEAWEASERGEIILDGCMVFPHQEDYGCLDCNHRWSLDSLPAKAIKKMRIRVFEQDLCTIDMAHAWVYEIYADGTARK
;
A
#
# COMPACT_ATOMS: atom_id res chain seq x y z
N MET A 1 3.28 0.24 8.36
CA MET A 1 3.31 -1.12 7.77
C MET A 1 4.59 -1.21 6.97
N LYS A 2 5.42 -2.24 7.17
CA LYS A 2 6.72 -2.35 6.50
C LYS A 2 6.56 -3.16 5.22
N VAL A 3 6.90 -2.57 4.08
CA VAL A 3 6.88 -3.26 2.79
C VAL A 3 8.25 -3.90 2.58
N ILE A 4 8.26 -5.15 2.10
CA ILE A 4 9.49 -5.93 1.92
C ILE A 4 9.58 -6.31 0.46
N CYS A 5 10.74 -6.11 -0.14
CA CYS A 5 10.97 -6.45 -1.53
C CYS A 5 10.71 -7.96 -1.76
N PRO A 6 9.80 -8.33 -2.68
CA PRO A 6 9.51 -9.74 -2.92
C PRO A 6 10.71 -10.50 -3.52
N LYS A 7 11.61 -9.79 -4.23
CA LYS A 7 12.80 -10.34 -4.89
C LYS A 7 13.99 -10.55 -3.94
N CYS A 8 14.49 -9.50 -3.29
CA CYS A 8 15.72 -9.57 -2.48
C CYS A 8 15.49 -9.59 -0.96
N LYS A 9 14.24 -9.47 -0.49
CA LYS A 9 13.87 -9.39 0.94
C LYS A 9 14.40 -8.17 1.69
N SER A 10 14.95 -7.18 0.99
CA SER A 10 15.27 -5.89 1.58
C SER A 10 14.02 -5.16 2.06
N GLU A 11 14.19 -4.38 3.11
CA GLU A 11 13.21 -3.46 3.66
C GLU A 11 13.35 -2.03 3.10
N HIS A 12 14.42 -1.76 2.35
CA HIS A 12 14.62 -0.51 1.62
C HIS A 12 13.75 -0.49 0.37
N THR A 13 12.47 -0.19 0.58
CA THR A 13 11.46 -0.07 -0.46
C THR A 13 10.71 1.25 -0.31
N ALA A 14 10.33 1.85 -1.44
CA ALA A 14 9.59 3.09 -1.47
C ALA A 14 8.40 2.97 -2.44
N PRO A 15 7.27 3.65 -2.17
CA PRO A 15 6.17 3.77 -3.11
C PRO A 15 6.60 4.56 -4.35
N ILE A 16 6.02 4.23 -5.49
CA ILE A 16 6.22 4.96 -6.74
C ILE A 16 5.16 6.06 -6.84
N MET A 17 5.62 7.28 -7.15
CA MET A 17 4.78 8.44 -7.40
C MET A 17 4.91 8.82 -8.88
N TYR A 18 3.76 8.83 -9.56
CA TYR A 18 3.65 9.25 -10.95
C TYR A 18 3.14 10.69 -11.05
N GLY A 19 3.41 11.32 -12.20
CA GLY A 19 2.96 12.68 -12.51
C GLY A 19 4.10 13.70 -12.48
N TYR A 20 3.74 14.97 -12.36
CA TYR A 20 4.71 16.05 -12.23
C TYR A 20 5.03 16.31 -10.75
N PRO A 21 6.28 16.14 -10.31
CA PRO A 21 6.65 16.30 -8.91
C PRO A 21 6.62 17.75 -8.44
N THR A 22 6.20 17.94 -7.18
CA THR A 22 6.45 19.19 -6.45
C THR A 22 7.89 19.21 -5.91
N PRO A 23 8.43 20.36 -5.48
CA PRO A 23 9.74 20.42 -4.82
C PRO A 23 9.86 19.48 -3.61
N GLU A 24 8.81 19.35 -2.81
CA GLU A 24 8.78 18.46 -1.65
C GLU A 24 8.88 16.99 -2.07
N ALA A 25 8.27 16.63 -3.20
CA ALA A 25 8.37 15.29 -3.76
C ALA A 25 9.79 15.00 -4.28
N TRP A 26 10.47 15.99 -4.85
CA TRP A 26 11.89 15.86 -5.21
C TRP A 26 12.76 15.55 -3.99
N GLU A 27 12.64 16.36 -2.93
CA GLU A 27 13.41 16.14 -1.70
C GLU A 27 13.09 14.79 -1.05
N ALA A 28 11.82 14.38 -1.05
CA ALA A 28 11.41 13.05 -0.57
C ALA A 28 12.02 11.92 -1.39
N SER A 29 12.16 12.11 -2.71
CA SER A 29 12.83 11.15 -3.58
C SER A 29 14.32 11.04 -3.28
N GLU A 30 15.00 12.16 -3.01
CA GLU A 30 16.42 12.18 -2.62
C GLU A 30 16.66 11.47 -1.28
N ARG A 31 15.72 11.57 -0.34
CA ARG A 31 15.73 10.82 0.93
C ARG A 31 15.36 9.33 0.77
N GLY A 32 14.95 8.90 -0.41
CA GLY A 32 14.50 7.53 -0.68
C GLY A 32 13.14 7.19 -0.07
N GLU A 33 12.32 8.20 0.24
CA GLU A 33 10.97 8.02 0.79
C GLU A 33 9.95 7.69 -0.29
N ILE A 34 10.18 8.16 -1.52
CA ILE A 34 9.38 7.87 -2.71
C ILE A 34 10.29 7.62 -3.91
N ILE A 35 9.75 7.00 -4.96
CA ILE A 35 10.39 6.89 -6.28
C ILE A 35 9.55 7.70 -7.26
N LEU A 36 10.13 8.72 -7.87
CA LEU A 36 9.47 9.45 -8.95
C LEU A 36 9.55 8.66 -10.25
N ASP A 37 8.43 8.58 -10.96
CA ASP A 37 8.35 7.94 -12.27
C ASP A 37 7.32 8.63 -13.16
N GLY A 38 7.17 8.13 -14.40
CA GLY A 38 6.36 8.62 -15.51
C GLY A 38 5.26 9.66 -15.23
N CYS A 39 5.05 10.56 -16.18
CA CYS A 39 4.09 11.67 -16.03
C CYS A 39 2.61 11.27 -16.07
N MET A 40 2.27 10.03 -16.45
CA MET A 40 0.91 9.56 -16.62
C MET A 40 0.63 8.34 -15.75
N VAL A 41 -0.58 8.29 -15.21
CA VAL A 41 -1.10 7.18 -14.41
C VAL A 41 -1.95 6.27 -15.30
N PHE A 42 -1.66 4.98 -15.26
CA PHE A 42 -2.38 3.91 -15.95
C PHE A 42 -2.80 2.83 -14.93
N PRO A 43 -3.86 2.05 -15.22
CA PRO A 43 -4.22 0.89 -14.42
C PRO A 43 -3.07 -0.14 -14.35
N HIS A 44 -2.93 -0.80 -13.19
CA HIS A 44 -1.95 -1.88 -12.94
C HIS A 44 -0.47 -1.49 -13.11
N GLN A 45 -0.14 -0.20 -12.99
CA GLN A 45 1.24 0.25 -12.87
C GLN A 45 1.88 -0.23 -11.57
N GLU A 46 3.22 -0.21 -11.55
CA GLU A 46 3.98 -0.57 -10.37
C GLU A 46 3.73 0.44 -9.24
N ASP A 47 3.39 -0.08 -8.07
CA ASP A 47 3.06 0.72 -6.88
C ASP A 47 4.28 0.94 -5.99
N TYR A 48 5.26 0.03 -6.04
CA TYR A 48 6.45 0.03 -5.19
C TYR A 48 7.71 -0.36 -5.96
N GLY A 49 8.84 0.16 -5.49
CA GLY A 49 10.17 -0.24 -5.94
C GLY A 49 11.13 -0.51 -4.77
N CYS A 50 12.12 -1.36 -5.01
CA CYS A 50 13.21 -1.63 -4.07
C CYS A 50 14.44 -0.81 -4.44
N LEU A 51 14.98 -0.05 -3.48
CA LEU A 51 16.14 0.82 -3.68
C LEU A 51 17.45 0.04 -3.77
N ASP A 52 17.50 -1.19 -3.25
CA ASP A 52 18.72 -2.00 -3.26
C ASP A 52 18.87 -2.87 -4.52
N CYS A 53 17.76 -3.39 -5.08
CA CYS A 53 17.81 -4.32 -6.23
C CYS A 53 17.02 -3.86 -7.46
N ASN A 54 16.46 -2.64 -7.40
CA ASN A 54 15.70 -1.98 -8.46
C ASN A 54 14.49 -2.76 -9.00
N HIS A 55 14.01 -3.77 -8.25
CA HIS A 55 12.79 -4.49 -8.61
C HIS A 55 11.57 -3.63 -8.31
N ARG A 56 10.62 -3.61 -9.23
CA ARG A 56 9.34 -2.89 -9.12
C ARG A 56 8.18 -3.87 -9.25
N TRP A 57 7.08 -3.60 -8.55
CA TRP A 57 5.91 -4.48 -8.56
C TRP A 57 4.62 -3.71 -8.28
N SER A 58 3.51 -4.22 -8.82
CA SER A 58 2.17 -3.75 -8.48
C SER A 58 1.59 -4.60 -7.36
N LEU A 59 0.86 -3.98 -6.44
CA LEU A 59 0.07 -4.66 -5.42
C LEU A 59 -1.01 -5.56 -6.05
N ASP A 60 -1.56 -5.18 -7.20
CA ASP A 60 -2.56 -5.97 -7.93
C ASP A 60 -2.00 -7.31 -8.43
N SER A 61 -0.69 -7.35 -8.67
CA SER A 61 0.00 -8.56 -9.13
C SER A 61 0.40 -9.51 -7.98
N LEU A 62 0.21 -9.11 -6.73
CA LEU A 62 0.52 -9.98 -5.60
C LEU A 62 -0.48 -11.15 -5.56
N PRO A 63 0.00 -12.40 -5.60
CA PRO A 63 -0.91 -13.53 -5.60
C PRO A 63 -1.62 -13.61 -4.24
N ALA A 64 -2.91 -13.99 -4.22
CA ALA A 64 -3.70 -14.06 -2.99
C ALA A 64 -3.02 -14.84 -1.85
N LYS A 65 -2.25 -15.88 -2.19
CA LYS A 65 -1.43 -16.67 -1.24
C LYS A 65 -0.37 -15.87 -0.47
N ALA A 66 0.01 -14.69 -0.95
CA ALA A 66 0.97 -13.81 -0.28
C ALA A 66 0.31 -12.92 0.80
N ILE A 67 -1.02 -12.84 0.82
CA ILE A 67 -1.76 -12.04 1.79
C ILE A 67 -1.75 -12.78 3.14
N LYS A 68 -1.05 -12.22 4.13
CA LYS A 68 -0.96 -12.80 5.48
C LYS A 68 -2.11 -12.37 6.39
N LYS A 69 -2.59 -11.14 6.19
CA LYS A 69 -3.59 -10.48 7.04
C LYS A 69 -4.29 -9.39 6.24
N MET A 70 -5.61 -9.31 6.36
CA MET A 70 -6.44 -8.21 5.89
C MET A 70 -7.04 -7.49 7.11
N ARG A 71 -7.16 -6.17 7.03
CA ARG A 71 -7.80 -5.35 8.06
C ARG A 71 -9.01 -4.66 7.44
N ILE A 72 -10.20 -5.09 7.78
CA ILE A 72 -11.45 -4.54 7.25
C ILE A 72 -12.07 -3.66 8.32
N ARG A 73 -12.34 -2.39 7.99
CA ARG A 73 -13.12 -1.49 8.85
C ARG A 73 -14.57 -1.54 8.39
N VAL A 74 -15.44 -2.00 9.29
CA VAL A 74 -16.89 -2.03 9.05
C VAL A 74 -17.48 -0.81 9.72
N PHE A 75 -18.32 -0.10 8.97
CA PHE A 75 -19.09 1.03 9.45
C PHE A 75 -20.57 0.66 9.35
N GLU A 76 -21.26 0.75 10.48
CA GLU A 76 -22.70 0.65 10.56
C GLU A 76 -23.22 2.06 10.82
N GLN A 77 -23.90 2.62 9.83
CA GLN A 77 -24.63 3.88 10.00
C GLN A 77 -26.04 3.51 10.44
N ASP A 78 -26.45 3.98 11.63
CA ASP A 78 -27.83 3.85 12.10
C ASP A 78 -28.74 4.82 11.32
N LEU A 79 -29.42 5.78 11.96
CA LEU A 79 -30.37 6.71 11.34
C LEU A 79 -29.76 7.77 10.38
N CYS A 80 -28.70 7.42 9.65
CA CYS A 80 -27.99 8.30 8.72
C CYS A 80 -27.41 9.58 9.38
N THR A 81 -27.21 9.58 10.70
CA THR A 81 -26.50 10.64 11.40
C THR A 81 -25.08 10.18 11.78
N ILE A 82 -24.08 11.04 11.56
CA ILE A 82 -22.65 10.69 11.69
C ILE A 82 -22.28 10.31 13.15
N ASP A 83 -22.98 10.91 14.10
CA ASP A 83 -22.84 10.77 15.55
C ASP A 83 -23.35 9.44 16.12
N MET A 84 -24.18 8.71 15.37
CA MET A 84 -24.64 7.36 15.73
C MET A 84 -23.94 6.27 14.92
N ALA A 85 -22.84 6.57 14.23
CA ALA A 85 -22.13 5.57 13.45
C ALA A 85 -21.25 4.69 14.36
N HIS A 86 -21.48 3.38 14.29
CA HIS A 86 -20.64 2.39 14.94
C HIS A 86 -19.57 1.92 13.96
N ALA A 87 -18.31 1.86 14.40
CA ALA A 87 -17.23 1.32 13.59
C ALA A 87 -16.43 0.30 14.39
N TRP A 88 -16.13 -0.83 13.76
CA TRP A 88 -15.21 -1.82 14.31
C TRP A 88 -14.30 -2.34 13.21
N VAL A 89 -13.26 -3.04 13.62
CA VAL A 89 -12.24 -3.60 12.75
C VAL A 89 -12.32 -5.11 12.84
N TYR A 90 -12.21 -5.79 11.71
CA TYR A 90 -11.91 -7.20 11.66
C TYR A 90 -10.51 -7.41 11.09
N GLU A 91 -9.73 -8.24 11.75
CA GLU A 91 -8.48 -8.79 11.28
C GLU A 91 -8.74 -10.19 10.74
N ILE A 92 -8.62 -10.35 9.43
CA ILE A 92 -8.79 -11.63 8.74
C ILE A 92 -7.40 -12.17 8.41
N TYR A 93 -7.13 -13.42 8.77
CA TYR A 93 -5.85 -14.09 8.58
C TYR A 93 -5.90 -15.09 7.42
N ALA A 94 -4.74 -15.47 6.90
CA ALA A 94 -4.62 -16.38 5.76
C ALA A 94 -5.22 -17.79 6.00
N ASP A 95 -5.34 -18.20 7.27
CA ASP A 95 -5.97 -19.46 7.69
C ASP A 95 -7.51 -19.38 7.75
N GLY A 96 -8.09 -18.23 7.37
CA GLY A 96 -9.53 -17.98 7.41
C GLY A 96 -10.04 -17.52 8.77
N THR A 97 -9.18 -17.40 9.80
CA THR A 97 -9.61 -16.89 11.10
C THR A 97 -9.89 -15.39 11.03
N ALA A 98 -10.96 -14.94 11.68
CA ALA A 98 -11.31 -13.53 11.82
C ALA A 98 -11.34 -13.14 13.29
N ARG A 99 -10.70 -12.02 13.64
CA ARG A 99 -10.66 -11.45 15.00
C ARG A 99 -11.19 -10.02 14.96
N LYS A 100 -12.05 -9.66 15.92
CA LYS A 100 -12.56 -8.30 16.10
C LYS A 100 -11.57 -7.46 16.91
#